data_AF-Q45892-F1
#
_entry.id   AF-Q45892-F1
#
_cell.length_a   1.000
_cell.length_b   1.000
_cell.length_c   1.000
_cell.angle_alpha   90.00
_cell.angle_beta   90.00
_cell.angle_gamma   90.00
#
_symmetry.space_group_name_H-M   'P 1'
#
loop_
_entity.id
_entity.type
_entity.pdbx_description
1 polymer ?
#
loop_
_entity_poly.entity_id
_entity_poly.type
_entity_poly.pdbx_seq_one_letter_code
_entity_poly.pdbx_strand_id
1 'polypeptide(L)'
;MQFVNKQFNYKDPVNGVDIAYIKIPNVGQMQPVKAFKIHNKIWVIPERDTFTNPEEGDLNPPPEAKQVPVSYYDSTYLSTDNEKDNYLKGVTKLFERIYSTDLGRMLLTSIVRGIPFWGGSTIDTELKVIDTNCINVIQPDGSYRSEELNLVIIGPSADIIQFECKSFGHEVLNLTRNGYGSTQYIRFSPDFTFGFEESLEVDTNPLLGAGKFATDPAVTLAHELIHAGHRLYGIAINPNRVFKVNTNAYYEMSGLEVSF
;
A
#
# COMPACT_ATOMS: atom_id res chain seq x y z
N MET A 1 0.18 14.66 -19.84
CA MET A 1 -0.53 13.36 -19.86
C MET A 1 -0.81 12.99 -18.42
N GLN A 2 -2.03 12.59 -18.09
CA GLN A 2 -2.44 12.21 -16.74
C GLN A 2 -2.18 10.72 -16.50
N PHE A 3 -1.98 10.32 -15.25
CA PHE A 3 -1.87 8.91 -14.88
C PHE A 3 -3.26 8.26 -14.75
N VAL A 4 -4.16 8.96 -14.08
CA VAL A 4 -5.55 8.58 -13.82
C VAL A 4 -6.45 9.33 -14.81
N ASN A 5 -6.91 8.62 -15.84
CA ASN A 5 -7.66 9.23 -16.95
C ASN A 5 -9.16 9.42 -16.66
N LYS A 6 -9.65 8.97 -15.49
CA LYS A 6 -11.05 9.09 -15.06
C LYS A 6 -11.12 9.72 -13.68
N GLN A 7 -12.00 10.70 -13.52
CA GLN A 7 -12.34 11.26 -12.21
C GLN A 7 -13.45 10.39 -11.61
N PHE A 8 -13.11 9.62 -10.59
CA PHE A 8 -14.05 8.73 -9.90
C PHE A 8 -14.73 9.44 -8.72
N ASN A 9 -15.99 9.11 -8.48
CA ASN A 9 -16.65 9.35 -7.20
C ASN A 9 -17.01 8.02 -6.57
N TYR A 10 -16.95 7.93 -5.23
CA TYR A 10 -17.20 6.67 -4.54
C TYR A 10 -18.59 6.10 -4.83
N LYS A 11 -19.59 6.98 -5.02
CA LYS A 11 -20.98 6.59 -5.32
C LYS A 11 -21.25 6.24 -6.78
N ASP A 12 -20.27 6.36 -7.67
CA ASP A 12 -20.43 5.96 -9.07
C ASP A 12 -20.85 4.48 -9.16
N PRO A 13 -21.80 4.13 -10.05
CA PRO A 13 -22.32 2.77 -10.14
C PRO A 13 -21.22 1.79 -10.60
N VAL A 14 -21.32 0.54 -10.13
CA VAL A 14 -20.41 -0.53 -10.56
C VAL A 14 -20.65 -0.87 -12.02
N ASN A 15 -19.57 -1.05 -12.77
CA ASN A 15 -19.58 -1.41 -14.19
C ASN A 15 -18.86 -2.74 -14.50
N GLY A 16 -18.21 -3.37 -13.51
CA GLY A 16 -17.48 -4.64 -13.68
C GLY A 16 -16.15 -4.53 -14.42
N VAL A 17 -15.69 -3.31 -14.73
CA VAL A 17 -14.47 -3.03 -15.49
C VAL A 17 -13.47 -2.26 -14.63
N ASP A 18 -13.78 -1.02 -14.30
CA ASP A 18 -12.92 -0.14 -13.50
C ASP A 18 -13.59 0.38 -12.23
N ILE A 19 -14.88 0.08 -12.03
CA ILE A 19 -15.59 0.25 -10.77
C ILE A 19 -16.34 -1.05 -10.50
N ALA A 20 -15.96 -1.78 -9.47
CA ALA A 20 -16.55 -3.09 -9.19
C ALA A 20 -16.45 -3.44 -7.71
N TYR A 21 -17.29 -4.38 -7.29
CA TYR A 21 -17.00 -5.14 -6.08
C TYR A 21 -15.97 -6.21 -6.43
N ILE A 22 -14.94 -6.35 -5.60
CA ILE A 22 -13.87 -7.31 -5.81
C ILE A 22 -13.65 -8.18 -4.58
N LYS A 23 -13.10 -9.38 -4.81
CA LYS A 23 -12.53 -10.22 -3.76
C LYS A 23 -11.04 -10.36 -3.99
N ILE A 24 -10.27 -10.05 -2.96
CA ILE A 24 -8.82 -10.30 -2.93
C ILE A 24 -8.56 -11.70 -2.36
N PRO A 25 -7.38 -12.29 -2.56
CA PRO A 25 -6.99 -13.52 -1.89
C PRO A 25 -7.14 -13.37 -0.36
N ASN A 26 -7.65 -14.40 0.31
CA ASN A 26 -7.82 -14.39 1.77
C ASN A 26 -7.82 -15.83 2.30
N VAL A 27 -7.40 -16.02 3.55
CA VAL A 27 -7.36 -17.33 4.23
C VAL A 27 -8.79 -17.86 4.53
N GLY A 28 -9.79 -16.98 4.57
CA GLY A 28 -11.20 -17.31 4.82
C GLY A 28 -12.18 -16.60 3.87
N GLN A 29 -13.46 -16.55 4.29
CA GLN A 29 -14.50 -15.87 3.53
C GLN A 29 -14.37 -14.36 3.69
N MET A 30 -13.97 -13.68 2.61
CA MET A 30 -13.96 -12.22 2.53
C MET A 30 -15.28 -11.73 1.89
N GLN A 31 -15.89 -10.72 2.52
CA GLN A 31 -16.99 -9.98 1.89
C GLN A 31 -16.46 -9.12 0.73
N PRO A 32 -17.17 -9.04 -0.41
CA PRO A 32 -16.77 -8.17 -1.51
C PRO A 32 -16.70 -6.70 -1.09
N VAL A 33 -15.64 -6.01 -1.54
CA VAL A 33 -15.43 -4.58 -1.28
C VAL A 33 -15.41 -3.80 -2.58
N LYS A 34 -15.91 -2.56 -2.56
CA LYS A 34 -15.95 -1.70 -3.75
C LYS A 34 -14.56 -1.14 -4.02
N ALA A 35 -14.11 -1.27 -5.27
CA ALA A 35 -12.78 -0.88 -5.70
C ALA A 35 -12.80 -0.14 -7.05
N PHE A 36 -11.75 0.64 -7.29
CA PHE A 36 -11.60 1.52 -8.44
C PHE A 36 -10.27 1.27 -9.13
N LYS A 37 -10.30 0.92 -10.42
CA LYS A 37 -9.10 0.74 -11.24
C LYS A 37 -8.65 2.08 -11.79
N ILE A 38 -7.73 2.73 -11.07
CA ILE A 38 -7.28 4.08 -11.41
C ILE A 38 -6.29 4.10 -12.58
N HIS A 39 -5.59 2.99 -12.82
CA HIS A 39 -4.69 2.79 -13.96
C HIS A 39 -4.62 1.30 -14.31
N ASN A 40 -4.01 0.96 -15.45
CA ASN A 40 -3.74 -0.44 -15.73
C ASN A 40 -2.92 -1.09 -14.60
N LYS A 41 -3.36 -2.27 -14.13
CA LYS A 41 -2.76 -3.05 -13.03
C LYS A 41 -2.78 -2.39 -11.63
N ILE A 42 -3.42 -1.23 -11.46
CA ILE A 42 -3.46 -0.50 -10.17
C ILE A 42 -4.91 -0.23 -9.76
N TRP A 43 -5.25 -0.69 -8.56
CA TRP A 43 -6.56 -0.52 -7.95
C TRP A 43 -6.48 0.28 -6.64
N VAL A 44 -7.58 0.92 -6.26
CA VAL A 44 -7.78 1.58 -4.96
C VAL A 44 -9.02 1.00 -4.30
N ILE A 45 -8.91 0.60 -3.03
CA ILE A 45 -10.02 0.15 -2.18
C ILE A 45 -10.14 1.14 -1.02
N PRO A 46 -11.12 2.07 -1.07
CA PRO A 46 -11.37 3.03 0.00
C PRO A 46 -12.03 2.40 1.24
N GLU A 47 -11.37 1.44 1.87
CA GLU A 47 -11.85 0.73 3.06
C GLU A 47 -10.69 0.57 4.06
N ARG A 48 -11.00 0.56 5.37
CA ARG A 48 -10.04 0.19 6.41
C ARG A 48 -9.65 -1.27 6.25
N ASP A 49 -8.35 -1.56 6.35
CA ASP A 49 -7.85 -2.90 6.08
C ASP A 49 -8.05 -3.84 7.28
N THR A 50 -9.18 -4.53 7.24
CA THR A 50 -9.54 -5.65 8.14
C THR A 50 -9.58 -6.99 7.38
N PHE A 51 -9.12 -7.01 6.13
CA PHE A 51 -9.35 -8.11 5.20
C PHE A 51 -8.08 -8.66 4.54
N THR A 52 -6.92 -8.01 4.64
CA THR A 52 -5.66 -8.65 4.21
C THR A 52 -5.12 -9.63 5.26
N ASN A 53 -5.35 -9.34 6.54
CA ASN A 53 -4.99 -10.20 7.68
C ASN A 53 -6.19 -10.36 8.63
N PRO A 54 -6.85 -11.53 8.67
CA PRO A 54 -7.97 -11.78 9.59
C PRO A 54 -7.63 -11.61 11.07
N GLU A 55 -6.36 -11.73 11.47
CA GLU A 55 -5.90 -11.54 12.85
C GLU A 55 -5.91 -10.06 13.27
N GLU A 56 -5.90 -9.13 12.31
CA GLU A 56 -5.93 -7.68 12.52
C GLU A 56 -7.30 -7.07 12.14
N GLY A 57 -8.37 -7.81 12.40
CA GLY A 57 -9.75 -7.39 12.06
C GLY A 57 -10.35 -6.33 13.00
N ASP A 58 -9.75 -6.10 14.17
CA ASP A 58 -10.19 -5.08 15.13
C ASP A 58 -9.43 -3.76 14.89
N LEU A 59 -10.17 -2.66 14.80
CA LEU A 59 -9.64 -1.31 14.55
C LEU A 59 -9.38 -0.51 15.84
N ASN A 60 -9.67 -1.08 17.01
CA ASN A 60 -9.39 -0.44 18.29
C ASN A 60 -7.87 -0.43 18.60
N PRO A 61 -7.43 0.45 19.52
CA PRO A 61 -6.07 0.39 20.05
C PRO A 61 -5.74 -1.00 20.61
N PRO A 62 -4.54 -1.54 20.37
CA PRO A 62 -4.13 -2.82 20.92
C PRO A 62 -4.00 -2.76 22.46
N PRO A 63 -4.09 -3.90 23.16
CA PRO A 63 -3.93 -3.94 24.62
C PRO A 63 -2.52 -3.51 25.07
N GLU A 64 -1.51 -3.79 24.24
CA GLU A 64 -0.13 -3.34 24.44
C GLU A 64 0.20 -2.24 23.41
N ALA A 65 0.66 -1.09 23.90
CA ALA A 65 1.05 0.01 23.04
C ALA A 65 2.23 -0.42 22.14
N LYS A 66 2.13 -0.10 20.86
CA LYS A 66 3.21 -0.37 19.90
C LYS A 66 4.46 0.41 20.28
N GLN A 67 5.62 -0.22 20.12
CA GLN A 67 6.93 0.40 20.35
C GLN A 67 7.36 1.28 19.17
N VAL A 68 6.50 2.25 18.81
CA VAL A 68 6.75 3.25 17.78
C VAL A 68 6.60 4.64 18.41
N PRO A 69 7.34 5.66 17.94
CA PRO A 69 7.28 7.00 18.54
C PRO A 69 5.93 7.69 18.35
N VAL A 70 5.17 7.34 17.30
CA VAL A 70 3.87 7.95 16.98
C VAL A 70 2.94 6.86 16.46
N SER A 71 1.72 6.81 17.01
CA SER A 71 0.61 5.98 16.53
C SER A 71 -0.70 6.76 16.68
N TYR A 72 -1.70 6.47 15.85
CA TYR A 72 -3.01 7.14 15.93
C TYR A 72 -4.14 6.16 15.61
N TYR A 73 -5.15 6.12 16.49
CA TYR A 73 -6.23 5.16 16.43
C TYR A 73 -7.58 5.87 16.44
N ASP A 74 -8.38 5.61 15.41
CA ASP A 74 -9.78 6.00 15.32
C ASP A 74 -10.50 4.90 14.53
N SER A 75 -11.39 4.16 15.18
CA SER A 75 -12.14 3.07 14.55
C SER A 75 -13.25 3.56 13.62
N THR A 76 -13.62 4.84 13.71
CA THR A 76 -14.67 5.46 12.88
C THR A 76 -14.14 6.09 11.59
N TYR A 77 -12.84 6.36 11.53
CA TYR A 77 -12.19 6.89 10.33
C TYR A 77 -12.37 5.96 9.11
N LEU A 78 -12.74 6.57 7.98
CA LEU A 78 -13.00 5.93 6.67
C LEU A 78 -14.21 4.99 6.68
N SER A 79 -15.17 5.24 7.57
CA SER A 79 -16.42 4.45 7.65
C SER A 79 -17.54 4.98 6.77
N THR A 80 -17.52 6.27 6.41
CA THR A 80 -18.60 6.92 5.64
C THR A 80 -18.27 7.07 4.16
N ASP A 81 -19.30 7.04 3.29
CA ASP A 81 -19.14 7.23 1.84
C ASP A 81 -18.40 8.53 1.48
N ASN A 82 -18.57 9.59 2.26
CA ASN A 82 -17.91 10.88 2.00
C ASN A 82 -16.41 10.82 2.30
N GLU A 83 -16.01 10.16 3.38
CA GLU A 83 -14.60 9.91 3.66
C GLU A 83 -13.98 9.02 2.59
N LYS A 84 -14.69 7.98 2.15
CA LYS A 84 -14.24 7.07 1.08
C LYS A 84 -14.07 7.79 -0.26
N ASP A 85 -14.95 8.72 -0.57
CA ASP A 85 -14.85 9.60 -1.74
C ASP A 85 -13.63 10.53 -1.66
N ASN A 86 -13.40 11.16 -0.51
CA ASN A 86 -12.24 12.01 -0.27
C ASN A 86 -10.92 11.21 -0.30
N TYR A 87 -10.90 10.02 0.30
CA TYR A 87 -9.76 9.11 0.25
C TYR A 87 -9.38 8.77 -1.20
N LEU A 88 -10.36 8.38 -2.02
CA LEU A 88 -10.15 8.06 -3.43
C LEU A 88 -9.59 9.27 -4.20
N LYS A 89 -10.12 10.46 -3.96
CA LYS A 89 -9.64 11.72 -4.57
C LYS A 89 -8.25 12.14 -4.07
N GLY A 90 -7.97 11.94 -2.79
CA GLY A 90 -6.67 12.20 -2.17
C GLY A 90 -5.59 11.30 -2.78
N VAL A 91 -5.81 9.99 -2.78
CA VAL A 91 -4.89 9.01 -3.38
C VAL A 91 -4.66 9.31 -4.85
N THR A 92 -5.71 9.50 -5.66
CA THR A 92 -5.55 9.82 -7.10
C THR A 92 -4.76 11.11 -7.34
N LYS A 93 -4.97 12.15 -6.53
CA LYS A 93 -4.20 13.40 -6.59
C LYS A 93 -2.71 13.18 -6.26
N LEU A 94 -2.39 12.31 -5.31
CA LEU A 94 -1.00 11.97 -4.97
C LEU A 94 -0.32 11.18 -6.10
N PHE A 95 -1.02 10.24 -6.75
CA PHE A 95 -0.48 9.57 -7.95
C PHE A 95 -0.16 10.56 -9.06
N GLU A 96 -1.05 11.53 -9.34
CA GLU A 96 -0.78 12.59 -10.32
C GLU A 96 0.40 13.46 -9.91
N ARG A 97 0.51 13.83 -8.62
CA ARG A 97 1.65 14.61 -8.09
C ARG A 97 2.96 13.86 -8.31
N ILE A 98 3.02 12.56 -8.00
CA ILE A 98 4.20 11.73 -8.23
C ILE A 98 4.50 11.61 -9.73
N TYR A 99 3.50 11.29 -10.55
CA TYR A 99 3.63 11.12 -12.01
C TYR A 99 4.03 12.40 -12.76
N SER A 100 3.75 13.57 -12.18
CA SER A 100 4.16 14.86 -12.75
C SER A 100 5.68 15.08 -12.74
N THR A 101 6.42 14.31 -11.94
CA THR A 101 7.89 14.31 -11.89
C THR A 101 8.49 13.23 -12.79
N ASP A 102 9.68 13.46 -13.33
CA ASP A 102 10.36 12.47 -14.19
C ASP A 102 10.67 11.16 -13.42
N LEU A 103 11.16 11.29 -12.18
CA LEU A 103 11.45 10.13 -11.33
C LEU A 103 10.16 9.34 -11.00
N GLY A 104 9.09 10.03 -10.63
CA GLY A 104 7.82 9.38 -10.33
C GLY A 104 7.19 8.72 -11.56
N ARG A 105 7.32 9.32 -12.75
CA ARG A 105 6.91 8.70 -14.02
C ARG A 105 7.68 7.40 -14.29
N MET A 106 9.00 7.38 -14.07
CA MET A 106 9.82 6.18 -14.21
C MET A 106 9.36 5.09 -13.22
N LEU A 107 9.22 5.44 -11.93
CA LEU A 107 8.79 4.51 -10.89
C LEU A 107 7.42 3.88 -11.20
N LEU A 108 6.41 4.70 -11.50
CA LEU A 108 5.07 4.22 -11.80
C LEU A 108 5.02 3.36 -13.06
N THR A 109 5.83 3.70 -14.08
CA THR A 109 5.96 2.86 -15.29
C THR A 109 6.58 1.50 -14.97
N SER A 110 7.61 1.47 -14.12
CA SER A 110 8.23 0.23 -13.64
C SER A 110 7.24 -0.63 -12.85
N ILE A 111 6.44 -0.03 -11.96
CA ILE A 111 5.41 -0.74 -11.19
C ILE A 111 4.37 -1.38 -12.14
N VAL A 112 3.91 -0.67 -13.17
CA VAL A 112 2.93 -1.21 -14.13
C VAL A 112 3.52 -2.34 -14.97
N ARG A 113 4.81 -2.27 -15.31
CA ARG A 113 5.52 -3.31 -16.09
C ARG A 113 6.01 -4.48 -15.26
N GLY A 114 6.19 -4.32 -13.95
CA GLY A 114 6.60 -5.36 -13.01
C GLY A 114 5.45 -6.31 -12.68
N ILE A 115 4.91 -6.99 -13.71
CA ILE A 115 3.86 -8.00 -13.53
C ILE A 115 4.45 -9.19 -12.77
N PRO A 116 3.80 -9.67 -11.70
CA PRO A 116 4.25 -10.87 -10.99
C PRO A 116 4.43 -12.07 -11.92
N PHE A 117 5.56 -12.76 -11.79
CA PHE A 117 5.92 -13.86 -12.68
C PHE A 117 4.95 -15.04 -12.59
N TRP A 118 4.70 -15.68 -13.74
CA TRP A 118 3.83 -16.86 -13.86
C TRP A 118 4.55 -18.16 -13.44
N GLY A 119 4.85 -18.25 -12.16
CA GLY A 119 5.56 -19.38 -11.55
C GLY A 119 4.66 -20.35 -10.76
N GLY A 120 3.36 -20.43 -11.08
CA GLY A 120 2.39 -21.25 -10.35
C GLY A 120 2.30 -22.71 -10.82
N SER A 121 3.04 -23.08 -11.86
CA SER A 121 3.12 -24.47 -12.33
C SER A 121 4.17 -25.24 -11.52
N THR A 122 3.86 -26.50 -11.21
CA THR A 122 4.84 -27.49 -10.71
C THR A 122 5.50 -28.30 -11.83
N ILE A 123 5.11 -28.03 -13.08
CA ILE A 123 5.62 -28.66 -14.30
C ILE A 123 6.41 -27.61 -15.08
N ASP A 124 7.72 -27.82 -15.24
CA ASP A 124 8.65 -26.84 -15.82
C ASP A 124 8.36 -26.45 -17.29
N THR A 125 7.57 -27.27 -18.01
CA THR A 125 7.14 -27.00 -19.39
C THR A 125 5.85 -26.20 -19.48
N GLU A 126 5.20 -25.88 -18.36
CA GLU A 126 3.95 -25.13 -18.30
C GLU A 126 4.16 -23.79 -17.59
N LEU A 127 3.65 -22.72 -18.18
CA LEU A 127 3.66 -21.39 -17.57
C LEU A 127 2.27 -21.06 -17.04
N LYS A 128 2.14 -20.91 -15.72
CA LYS A 128 0.84 -20.70 -15.06
C LYS A 128 0.93 -19.56 -14.05
N VAL A 129 -0.10 -18.72 -14.02
CA VAL A 129 -0.23 -17.65 -13.02
C VAL A 129 -0.27 -18.22 -11.60
N ILE A 130 0.23 -17.45 -10.65
CA ILE A 130 0.05 -17.73 -9.20
C ILE A 130 -1.24 -17.04 -8.76
N ASP A 131 -2.21 -17.81 -8.28
CA ASP A 131 -3.58 -17.33 -8.01
C ASP A 131 -3.65 -16.16 -7.02
N THR A 132 -2.71 -16.08 -6.07
CA THR A 132 -2.63 -14.98 -5.10
C THR A 132 -2.20 -13.63 -5.69
N ASN A 133 -1.84 -13.60 -6.98
CA ASN A 133 -1.56 -12.38 -7.75
C ASN A 133 -2.78 -11.90 -8.58
N CYS A 134 -3.96 -12.49 -8.33
CA CYS A 134 -5.21 -12.17 -9.00
C CYS A 134 -6.26 -11.66 -8.01
N ILE A 135 -7.26 -10.94 -8.53
CA ILE A 135 -8.52 -10.64 -7.85
C ILE A 135 -9.70 -11.21 -8.64
N ASN A 136 -10.83 -11.41 -7.98
CA ASN A 136 -12.09 -11.71 -8.64
C ASN A 136 -12.95 -10.44 -8.72
N VAL A 137 -13.21 -9.98 -9.94
CA VAL A 137 -14.01 -8.78 -10.23
C VAL A 137 -15.46 -9.20 -10.50
N ILE A 138 -16.37 -8.82 -9.60
CA ILE A 138 -17.80 -9.14 -9.74
C ILE A 138 -18.42 -8.27 -10.84
N GLN A 139 -19.08 -8.92 -11.77
CA GLN A 139 -19.74 -8.31 -12.91
C GLN A 139 -21.20 -7.94 -12.56
N PRO A 140 -21.82 -7.00 -13.30
CA PRO A 140 -23.22 -6.63 -13.08
C PRO A 140 -24.22 -7.78 -13.20
N ASP A 141 -23.88 -8.85 -13.92
CA ASP A 141 -24.70 -10.06 -14.06
C ASP A 141 -24.54 -11.06 -12.89
N GLY A 142 -23.69 -10.74 -11.90
CA GLY A 142 -23.41 -11.59 -10.74
C GLY A 142 -22.28 -12.61 -10.96
N SER A 143 -21.76 -12.75 -12.17
CA SER A 143 -20.57 -13.57 -12.43
C SER A 143 -19.29 -12.90 -11.89
N TYR A 144 -18.18 -13.64 -11.82
CA TYR A 144 -16.89 -13.08 -11.50
C TYR A 144 -15.89 -13.33 -12.62
N ARG A 145 -15.04 -12.33 -12.89
CA ARG A 145 -13.89 -12.44 -13.80
C ARG A 145 -12.60 -12.34 -12.98
N SER A 146 -11.73 -13.33 -13.09
CA SER A 146 -10.40 -13.25 -12.49
C SER A 146 -9.52 -12.29 -13.29
N GLU A 147 -8.82 -11.40 -12.58
CA GLU A 147 -7.98 -10.38 -13.19
C GLU A 147 -6.66 -10.25 -12.42
N GLU A 148 -5.54 -10.33 -13.14
CA GLU A 148 -4.20 -10.09 -12.58
C GLU A 148 -3.93 -8.59 -12.42
N LEU A 149 -3.30 -8.23 -11.30
CA LEU A 149 -2.91 -6.86 -10.98
C LEU A 149 -1.55 -6.81 -10.28
N ASN A 150 -0.97 -5.63 -10.20
CA ASN A 150 0.34 -5.44 -9.58
C ASN A 150 0.19 -4.75 -8.21
N LEU A 151 -0.71 -3.77 -8.10
CA LEU A 151 -0.79 -2.90 -6.94
C LEU A 151 -2.23 -2.61 -6.53
N VAL A 152 -2.47 -2.62 -5.22
CA VAL A 152 -3.67 -2.10 -4.56
C VAL A 152 -3.28 -1.10 -3.50
N ILE A 153 -3.91 0.07 -3.50
CA ILE A 153 -3.88 0.98 -2.35
C ILE A 153 -5.14 0.76 -1.51
N ILE A 154 -4.95 0.52 -0.22
CA ILE A 154 -6.02 0.25 0.73
C ILE A 154 -5.88 1.18 1.94
N GLY A 155 -6.99 1.46 2.63
CA GLY A 155 -6.95 2.22 3.87
C GLY A 155 -6.12 1.50 4.95
N PRO A 156 -5.63 2.23 5.96
CA PRO A 156 -4.84 1.63 7.03
C PRO A 156 -5.68 0.66 7.89
N SER A 157 -4.99 -0.20 8.64
CA SER A 157 -5.60 -1.04 9.68
C SER A 157 -5.84 -0.20 10.95
N ALA A 158 -5.81 -0.79 12.16
CA ALA A 158 -6.11 -0.12 13.42
C ALA A 158 -5.28 1.16 13.65
N ASP A 159 -3.97 1.08 13.45
CA ASP A 159 -3.06 2.23 13.51
C ASP A 159 -3.05 2.96 12.17
N ILE A 160 -3.66 4.14 12.13
CA ILE A 160 -4.00 4.88 10.92
C ILE A 160 -2.77 5.37 10.18
N ILE A 161 -1.69 5.65 10.91
CA ILE A 161 -0.45 6.22 10.35
C ILE A 161 0.64 5.18 10.16
N GLN A 162 0.37 3.90 10.44
CA GLN A 162 1.28 2.82 10.07
C GLN A 162 1.07 2.44 8.61
N PHE A 163 1.89 3.00 7.74
CA PHE A 163 1.91 2.67 6.32
C PHE A 163 2.91 1.57 6.02
N GLU A 164 2.54 0.65 5.13
CA GLU A 164 3.38 -0.49 4.79
C GLU A 164 2.92 -1.22 3.52
N CYS A 165 3.86 -1.92 2.88
CA CYS A 165 3.60 -2.88 1.80
C CYS A 165 3.39 -4.31 2.31
N LYS A 166 2.19 -4.84 2.10
CA LYS A 166 1.84 -6.26 2.30
C LYS A 166 1.73 -7.00 0.97
N SER A 167 1.86 -8.31 1.02
CA SER A 167 1.56 -9.21 -0.11
C SER A 167 1.27 -10.61 0.41
N PHE A 168 0.49 -11.39 -0.33
CA PHE A 168 0.27 -12.80 0.00
C PHE A 168 1.53 -13.63 -0.24
N GLY A 169 1.68 -14.67 0.58
CA GLY A 169 2.76 -15.65 0.48
C GLY A 169 2.46 -16.74 -0.55
N HIS A 170 3.41 -17.65 -0.67
CA HIS A 170 3.27 -18.93 -1.36
C HIS A 170 3.77 -20.03 -0.40
N GLU A 171 3.27 -21.25 -0.53
CA GLU A 171 3.63 -22.35 0.38
C GLU A 171 5.15 -22.62 0.42
N VAL A 172 5.81 -22.51 -0.74
CA VAL A 172 7.25 -22.80 -0.90
C VAL A 172 8.08 -21.55 -1.25
N LEU A 173 7.51 -20.61 -2.01
CA LEU A 173 8.27 -19.57 -2.69
C LEU A 173 8.28 -18.26 -1.89
N ASN A 174 9.46 -17.68 -1.76
CA ASN A 174 9.62 -16.32 -1.24
C ASN A 174 9.51 -15.31 -2.39
N LEU A 175 8.29 -15.06 -2.86
CA LEU A 175 7.98 -14.28 -4.07
C LEU A 175 8.66 -12.90 -4.11
N THR A 176 8.75 -12.23 -2.96
CA THR A 176 9.34 -10.89 -2.86
C THR A 176 10.87 -10.87 -2.92
N ARG A 177 11.53 -12.03 -2.92
CA ARG A 177 13.00 -12.17 -2.78
C ARG A 177 13.63 -13.19 -3.74
N ASN A 178 12.87 -13.76 -4.67
CA ASN A 178 13.33 -14.76 -5.63
C ASN A 178 13.27 -14.28 -7.09
N GLY A 179 13.04 -12.98 -7.31
CA GLY A 179 12.86 -12.40 -8.65
C GLY A 179 11.48 -12.55 -9.27
N TYR A 180 10.53 -13.28 -8.64
CA TYR A 180 9.20 -13.50 -9.22
C TYR A 180 8.28 -12.31 -9.01
N GLY A 181 8.31 -11.79 -7.78
CA GLY A 181 7.38 -10.78 -7.32
C GLY A 181 5.99 -11.30 -7.01
N SER A 182 5.22 -10.46 -6.34
CA SER A 182 3.81 -10.70 -5.98
C SER A 182 3.01 -9.42 -6.08
N THR A 183 1.68 -9.51 -6.15
CA THR A 183 0.81 -8.33 -6.05
C THR A 183 1.00 -7.67 -4.69
N GLN A 184 1.14 -6.34 -4.69
CA GLN A 184 1.40 -5.53 -3.50
C GLN A 184 0.12 -4.81 -3.04
N TYR A 185 -0.06 -4.77 -1.73
CA TYR A 185 -1.16 -4.10 -1.04
C TYR A 185 -0.55 -3.07 -0.10
N ILE A 186 -0.71 -1.80 -0.40
CA ILE A 186 -0.17 -0.71 0.42
C ILE A 186 -1.26 -0.20 1.34
N ARG A 187 -1.06 -0.35 2.65
CA ARG A 187 -1.85 0.35 3.67
C ARG A 187 -1.41 1.80 3.68
N PHE A 188 -2.30 2.72 3.34
CA PHE A 188 -1.98 4.14 3.22
C PHE A 188 -3.20 5.02 3.50
N SER A 189 -2.97 6.23 4.02
CA SER A 189 -3.97 7.29 4.11
C SER A 189 -3.43 8.61 3.57
N PRO A 190 -4.17 9.31 2.69
CA PRO A 190 -3.83 10.66 2.27
C PRO A 190 -4.29 11.75 3.27
N ASP A 191 -5.04 11.36 4.31
CA ASP A 191 -5.76 12.28 5.21
C ASP A 191 -4.95 12.63 6.47
N PHE A 192 -3.83 11.93 6.69
CA PHE A 192 -2.92 12.14 7.82
C PHE A 192 -1.47 12.26 7.35
N THR A 193 -0.65 12.95 8.13
CA THR A 193 0.79 13.03 7.90
C THR A 193 1.54 13.22 9.22
N PHE A 194 2.86 13.09 9.16
CA PHE A 194 3.76 13.25 10.29
C PHE A 194 4.28 14.69 10.39
N GLY A 195 4.49 15.14 11.63
CA GLY A 195 5.25 16.36 11.91
C GLY A 195 6.71 16.03 12.24
N PHE A 196 7.65 16.84 11.76
CA PHE A 196 9.08 16.71 12.06
C PHE A 196 9.71 18.08 12.36
N GLU A 197 10.83 18.06 13.09
CA GLU A 197 11.64 19.26 13.35
C GLU A 197 12.76 19.34 12.31
N GLU A 198 13.04 20.54 11.80
CA GLU A 198 14.12 20.80 10.84
C GLU A 198 14.90 22.05 11.25
N SER A 199 16.23 21.93 11.31
CA SER A 199 17.14 23.01 11.68
C SER A 199 18.39 23.09 10.80
N LEU A 200 18.57 22.16 9.86
CA LEU A 200 19.72 22.11 8.94
C LEU A 200 19.62 23.16 7.83
N GLU A 201 18.42 23.47 7.36
CA GLU A 201 18.20 24.39 6.21
C GLU A 201 18.24 25.87 6.58
N VAL A 202 18.59 26.22 7.83
CA VAL A 202 18.66 27.63 8.28
C VAL A 202 19.78 28.41 7.58
N ASP A 203 20.85 27.72 7.15
CA ASP A 203 21.99 28.34 6.46
C ASP A 203 21.60 28.85 5.05
N THR A 204 20.76 28.09 4.36
CA THR A 204 20.25 28.38 3.00
C THR A 204 18.94 29.17 3.05
N ASN A 205 18.15 29.01 4.10
CA ASN A 205 16.85 29.64 4.31
C ASN A 205 16.80 30.30 5.71
N PRO A 206 17.37 31.50 5.88
CA PRO A 206 17.47 32.17 7.19
C PRO A 206 16.13 32.62 7.78
N LEU A 207 15.05 32.56 6.99
CA LEU A 207 13.68 32.83 7.42
C LEU A 207 12.87 31.54 7.63
N LEU A 208 13.54 30.40 7.81
CA LEU A 208 12.89 29.12 8.08
C LEU A 208 11.98 29.26 9.31
N GLY A 209 10.72 28.85 9.16
CA GLY A 209 9.70 28.96 10.20
C GLY A 209 10.08 28.17 11.45
N ALA A 210 9.66 28.67 12.61
CA ALA A 210 9.81 27.95 13.87
C ALA A 210 8.76 26.83 14.02
N GLY A 211 9.13 25.74 14.69
CA GLY A 211 8.24 24.63 15.03
C GLY A 211 8.23 23.51 13.98
N LYS A 212 7.21 22.65 14.07
CA LYS A 212 7.12 21.43 13.25
C LYS A 212 6.73 21.74 11.81
N PHE A 213 7.43 21.08 10.89
CA PHE A 213 7.06 20.96 9.49
C PHE A 213 6.22 19.70 9.29
N ALA A 214 5.37 19.69 8.26
CA ALA A 214 4.57 18.54 7.89
C ALA A 214 5.22 17.80 6.72
N THR A 215 5.34 16.48 6.83
CA THR A 215 5.77 15.65 5.70
C THR A 215 4.74 15.77 4.57
N ASP A 216 5.20 16.00 3.34
CA ASP A 216 4.31 15.95 2.18
C ASP A 216 3.85 14.49 1.96
N PRO A 217 2.55 14.18 2.01
CA PRO A 217 2.04 12.82 1.87
C PRO A 217 2.41 12.17 0.52
N ALA A 218 2.78 12.94 -0.50
CA ALA A 218 3.31 12.37 -1.74
C ALA A 218 4.68 11.71 -1.56
N VAL A 219 5.52 12.23 -0.64
CA VAL A 219 6.80 11.61 -0.29
C VAL A 219 6.55 10.29 0.43
N THR A 220 5.62 10.27 1.37
CA THR A 220 5.22 9.05 2.09
C THR A 220 4.65 7.99 1.16
N LEU A 221 3.76 8.36 0.23
CA LEU A 221 3.26 7.42 -0.78
C LEU A 221 4.39 6.93 -1.71
N ALA A 222 5.29 7.82 -2.14
CA ALA A 222 6.42 7.43 -2.99
C ALA A 222 7.35 6.43 -2.29
N HIS A 223 7.58 6.58 -0.98
CA HIS A 223 8.34 5.63 -0.17
C HIS A 223 7.73 4.22 -0.23
N GLU A 224 6.42 4.08 -0.02
CA GLU A 224 5.75 2.78 -0.14
C GLU A 224 5.74 2.25 -1.57
N LEU A 225 5.59 3.12 -2.57
CA LEU A 225 5.69 2.71 -3.99
C LEU A 225 7.08 2.17 -4.33
N ILE A 226 8.15 2.68 -3.72
CA ILE A 226 9.51 2.14 -3.87
C ILE A 226 9.59 0.72 -3.26
N HIS A 227 9.06 0.52 -2.06
CA HIS A 227 8.96 -0.82 -1.46
C HIS A 227 8.15 -1.78 -2.32
N ALA A 228 7.02 -1.32 -2.86
CA ALA A 228 6.21 -2.11 -3.79
C ALA A 228 6.99 -2.46 -5.07
N GLY A 229 7.78 -1.52 -5.60
CA GLY A 229 8.70 -1.76 -6.71
C GLY A 229 9.69 -2.89 -6.39
N HIS A 230 10.41 -2.82 -5.27
CA HIS A 230 11.34 -3.88 -4.87
C HIS A 230 10.66 -5.24 -4.77
N ARG A 231 9.45 -5.28 -4.20
CA ARG A 231 8.69 -6.52 -3.97
C ARG A 231 8.07 -7.09 -5.25
N LEU A 232 7.63 -6.25 -6.19
CA LEU A 232 7.14 -6.67 -7.52
C LEU A 232 8.23 -7.25 -8.40
N TYR A 233 9.47 -6.76 -8.25
CA TYR A 233 10.62 -7.30 -8.96
C TYR A 233 11.31 -8.45 -8.20
N GLY A 234 10.78 -8.84 -7.04
CA GLY A 234 11.30 -9.96 -6.25
C GLY A 234 12.72 -9.73 -5.71
N ILE A 235 13.10 -8.47 -5.46
CA ILE A 235 14.44 -8.07 -5.00
C ILE A 235 14.43 -7.40 -3.61
N ALA A 236 13.34 -7.54 -2.85
CA ALA A 236 13.28 -7.00 -1.50
C ALA A 236 14.35 -7.66 -0.62
N ILE A 237 15.00 -6.87 0.24
CA ILE A 237 15.95 -7.40 1.22
C ILE A 237 15.17 -8.21 2.26
N ASN A 238 15.75 -9.31 2.72
CA ASN A 238 15.11 -10.14 3.75
C ASN A 238 14.91 -9.30 5.02
N PRO A 239 13.69 -9.21 5.58
CA PRO A 239 13.40 -8.38 6.74
C PRO A 239 14.21 -8.77 7.98
N ASN A 240 14.74 -10.00 8.05
CA ASN A 240 15.64 -10.43 9.13
C ASN A 240 17.03 -9.77 9.05
N ARG A 241 17.35 -9.06 7.97
CA ARG A 241 18.54 -8.22 7.84
C ARG A 241 18.21 -6.86 8.45
N VAL A 242 18.49 -6.74 9.74
CA VAL A 242 18.24 -5.55 10.56
C VAL A 242 19.56 -4.89 10.99
N PHE A 243 19.55 -3.57 11.08
CA PHE A 243 20.66 -2.80 11.63
C PHE A 243 20.60 -2.87 13.16
N LYS A 244 21.49 -3.67 13.76
CA LYS A 244 21.52 -3.86 15.22
C LYS A 244 22.17 -2.67 15.91
N VAL A 245 21.49 -2.12 16.91
CA VAL A 245 22.03 -1.11 17.81
C VAL A 245 22.46 -1.74 19.13
N ASN A 246 23.49 -1.19 19.77
CA ASN A 246 23.84 -1.54 21.15
C ASN A 246 22.82 -0.88 22.09
N THR A 247 22.46 -1.56 23.18
CA THR A 247 21.41 -1.14 24.12
C THR A 247 21.83 -1.27 25.58
N ASN A 248 23.13 -1.39 25.87
CA ASN A 248 23.65 -1.71 27.20
C ASN A 248 24.07 -0.46 27.99
N ALA A 249 24.39 0.64 27.31
CA ALA A 249 24.78 1.88 27.96
C ALA A 249 23.58 2.79 28.25
N TYR A 250 23.68 3.61 29.30
CA TYR A 250 22.58 4.49 29.75
C TYR A 250 22.17 5.57 28.74
N TYR A 251 23.01 5.88 27.76
CA TYR A 251 22.75 6.86 26.70
C TYR A 251 22.31 6.21 25.38
N GLU A 252 22.36 4.87 25.30
CA GLU A 252 21.92 4.14 24.13
C GLU A 252 20.38 4.02 24.12
N MET A 253 19.80 3.92 22.93
CA MET A 253 18.38 3.61 22.81
C MET A 253 18.08 2.24 23.42
N SER A 254 16.91 2.10 24.05
CA SER A 254 16.50 0.81 24.64
C SER A 254 16.27 -0.28 23.59
N GLY A 255 16.04 0.12 22.33
CA GLY A 255 15.91 -0.73 21.17
C GLY A 255 15.51 0.12 19.96
N LEU A 256 15.98 -0.25 18.77
CA LEU A 256 15.62 0.39 17.51
C LEU A 256 15.65 -0.67 16.40
N GLU A 257 14.52 -0.85 15.73
CA GLU A 257 14.37 -1.81 14.63
C GLU A 257 14.32 -1.07 13.30
N VAL A 258 15.35 -1.28 12.47
CA VAL A 258 15.44 -0.73 11.10
C VAL A 258 16.00 -1.81 10.17
N SER A 259 15.28 -2.13 9.10
CA SER A 259 15.76 -3.07 8.08
C SER A 259 16.71 -2.40 7.08
N PHE A 260 17.57 -3.20 6.44
CA PHE A 260 18.44 -2.78 5.34
C PHE A 260 17.67 -2.43 4.05
#